data_AF-A0A975VCH8-F1
#
_entry.id   AF-A0A975VCH8-F1
#
_cell.length_a   1.000
_cell.length_b   1.000
_cell.length_c   1.000
_cell.angle_alpha   90.00
_cell.angle_beta   90.00
_cell.angle_gamma   90.00
#
_symmetry.space_group_name_H-M   'P 1'
#
loop_
_entity.id
_entity.type
_entity.pdbx_description
1 polymer ?
#
loop_
_entity_poly.entity_id
_entity_poly.type
_entity_poly.pdbx_seq_one_letter_code
_entity_poly.pdbx_strand_id
1 'polypeptide(L)'
;MAFDHLKISAERSFADAEEREATNPEGALAARAHGHEALASYYFANGDSKGEEELHSAIRAEVQRYLAFGTAVRPFLQYRYLLLALAIGDVVLAREIAGYPIDRKNWSRFDSAITFRICNVLGIAQGVKEPKASYTATEQTFLRALDAVAKGEAFEVDDVHGFWKALRKKRYELTIFEHKDLFTPALKTLRAV
;
A
#
# COMPACT_ATOMS: atom_id res chain seq x y z
N MET A 1 -24.02 5.07 -11.79
CA MET A 1 -23.68 5.49 -10.42
C MET A 1 -22.32 6.19 -10.45
N ALA A 2 -21.94 6.87 -9.38
CA ALA A 2 -20.57 7.37 -9.28
C ALA A 2 -19.59 6.18 -9.33
N PHE A 3 -18.55 6.28 -10.15
CA PHE A 3 -17.45 5.30 -10.23
C PHE A 3 -17.75 3.89 -10.80
N ASP A 4 -18.77 3.71 -11.67
CA ASP A 4 -19.05 2.42 -12.33
C ASP A 4 -17.86 1.83 -13.10
N HIS A 5 -16.95 2.69 -13.59
CA HIS A 5 -15.72 2.27 -14.26
C HIS A 5 -14.80 1.42 -13.35
N LEU A 6 -14.83 1.61 -12.03
CA LEU A 6 -14.06 0.80 -11.08
C LEU A 6 -14.62 -0.62 -10.99
N LYS A 7 -15.95 -0.76 -10.96
CA LYS A 7 -16.61 -2.07 -10.97
C LYS A 7 -16.33 -2.82 -12.27
N ILE A 8 -16.44 -2.16 -13.41
CA ILE A 8 -16.10 -2.73 -14.72
C ILE A 8 -14.62 -3.14 -14.77
N SER A 9 -13.72 -2.33 -14.21
CA SER A 9 -12.30 -2.66 -14.11
C SER A 9 -12.05 -3.90 -13.26
N ALA A 10 -12.79 -4.05 -12.16
CA ALA A 10 -12.70 -5.24 -11.31
C ALA A 10 -13.16 -6.49 -12.04
N GLU A 11 -14.34 -6.46 -12.67
CA GLU A 11 -14.89 -7.57 -13.45
C GLU A 11 -13.91 -8.05 -14.54
N ARG A 12 -13.30 -7.11 -15.27
CA ARG A 12 -12.26 -7.43 -16.26
C ARG A 12 -11.02 -8.08 -15.65
N SER A 13 -10.61 -7.62 -14.47
CA SER A 13 -9.42 -8.17 -13.79
C SER A 13 -9.67 -9.58 -13.26
N PHE A 14 -10.89 -9.87 -12.79
CA PHE A 14 -11.27 -11.23 -12.40
C PHE A 14 -11.36 -12.17 -13.61
N ALA A 15 -11.95 -11.73 -14.72
CA ALA A 15 -11.96 -12.51 -15.96
C ALA A 15 -10.53 -12.81 -16.46
N ASP A 16 -9.63 -11.81 -16.46
CA ASP A 16 -8.22 -11.99 -16.81
C ASP A 16 -7.50 -12.95 -15.84
N ALA A 17 -7.87 -12.97 -14.56
CA ALA A 17 -7.35 -13.92 -13.60
C ALA A 17 -7.78 -15.37 -13.92
N GLU A 18 -9.04 -15.59 -14.28
CA GLU A 18 -9.57 -16.89 -14.67
C GLU A 18 -8.90 -17.43 -15.94
N GLU A 19 -8.74 -16.58 -16.97
CA GLU A 19 -8.08 -16.95 -18.22
C GLU A 19 -6.61 -17.37 -18.02
N ARG A 20 -5.93 -16.74 -17.06
CA ARG A 20 -4.51 -16.98 -16.78
C ARG A 20 -4.26 -18.11 -15.80
N GLU A 21 -5.26 -18.60 -15.08
CA GLU A 21 -5.06 -19.51 -13.93
C GLU A 21 -4.28 -20.78 -14.31
N ALA A 22 -4.50 -21.31 -15.52
CA ALA A 22 -3.80 -22.50 -16.01
C ALA A 22 -2.44 -22.22 -16.67
N THR A 23 -2.24 -21.03 -17.24
CA THR A 23 -1.10 -20.74 -18.15
C THR A 23 -0.08 -19.77 -17.57
N ASN A 24 -0.53 -18.86 -16.71
CA ASN A 24 0.29 -17.88 -16.01
C ASN A 24 -0.26 -17.66 -14.59
N PRO A 25 -0.05 -18.60 -13.66
CA PRO A 25 -0.59 -18.52 -12.30
C PRO A 25 -0.13 -17.27 -11.51
N GLU A 26 1.11 -16.79 -11.75
CA GLU A 26 1.58 -15.55 -11.15
C GLU A 26 0.76 -14.34 -11.64
N GLY A 27 0.56 -14.26 -12.96
CA GLY A 27 -0.26 -13.23 -13.59
C GLY A 27 -1.73 -13.29 -13.17
N ALA A 28 -2.25 -14.50 -12.89
CA ALA A 28 -3.60 -14.70 -12.37
C ALA A 28 -3.77 -14.11 -10.97
N LEU A 29 -2.82 -14.35 -10.06
CA LEU A 29 -2.86 -13.75 -8.71
C LEU A 29 -2.70 -12.22 -8.75
N ALA A 30 -1.86 -11.69 -9.64
CA ALA A 30 -1.74 -10.24 -9.83
C ALA A 30 -3.05 -9.62 -10.32
N ALA A 31 -3.71 -10.25 -11.29
CA ALA A 31 -5.00 -9.80 -11.80
C ALA A 31 -6.10 -9.90 -10.73
N ARG A 32 -6.10 -10.97 -9.92
CA ARG A 32 -7.01 -11.12 -8.77
C ARG A 32 -6.81 -10.03 -7.72
N ALA A 33 -5.55 -9.71 -7.36
CA ALA A 33 -5.24 -8.61 -6.46
C ALA A 33 -5.77 -7.28 -6.99
N HIS A 34 -5.51 -6.95 -8.27
CA HIS A 34 -6.04 -5.74 -8.90
C HIS A 34 -7.58 -5.70 -8.93
N GLY A 35 -8.25 -6.83 -9.18
CA GLY A 35 -9.72 -6.92 -9.15
C GLY A 35 -10.29 -6.53 -7.79
N HIS A 36 -9.74 -7.09 -6.72
CA HIS A 36 -10.13 -6.75 -5.35
C HIS A 36 -9.80 -5.30 -4.99
N GLU A 37 -8.65 -4.75 -5.40
CA GLU A 37 -8.35 -3.33 -5.17
C GLU A 37 -9.32 -2.37 -5.88
N ALA A 38 -9.75 -2.72 -7.10
CA ALA A 38 -10.73 -1.95 -7.84
C ALA A 38 -12.12 -2.01 -7.17
N LEU A 39 -12.54 -3.17 -6.64
CA LEU A 39 -13.76 -3.27 -5.83
C LEU A 39 -13.65 -2.49 -4.52
N ALA A 40 -12.52 -2.60 -3.82
CA ALA A 40 -12.28 -1.84 -2.60
C ALA A 40 -12.39 -0.33 -2.86
N SER A 41 -11.79 0.14 -3.96
CA SER A 41 -11.89 1.54 -4.42
C SER A 41 -13.34 1.94 -4.72
N TYR A 42 -14.10 1.08 -5.41
CA TYR A 42 -15.53 1.29 -5.69
C TYR A 42 -16.34 1.42 -4.41
N TYR A 43 -16.21 0.49 -3.47
CA TYR A 43 -16.96 0.50 -2.22
C TYR A 43 -16.58 1.71 -1.36
N PHE A 44 -15.29 2.01 -1.19
CA PHE A 44 -14.88 3.20 -0.44
C PHE A 44 -15.36 4.51 -1.08
N ALA A 45 -15.35 4.62 -2.41
CA ALA A 45 -15.85 5.80 -3.10
C ALA A 45 -17.37 6.01 -2.91
N ASN A 46 -18.10 4.94 -2.56
CA ASN A 46 -19.53 4.96 -2.27
C ASN A 46 -19.85 4.87 -0.77
N GLY A 47 -18.84 4.92 0.10
CA GLY A 47 -19.02 4.87 1.56
C GLY A 47 -19.45 3.49 2.10
N ASP A 48 -19.21 2.42 1.36
CA ASP A 48 -19.58 1.04 1.73
C ASP A 48 -18.44 0.35 2.50
N SER A 49 -18.77 -0.28 3.62
CA SER A 49 -17.82 -0.99 4.49
C SER A 49 -17.26 -2.26 3.86
N LYS A 50 -17.89 -2.80 2.81
CA LYS A 50 -17.34 -3.92 2.01
C LYS A 50 -15.97 -3.61 1.44
N GLY A 51 -15.59 -2.33 1.33
CA GLY A 51 -14.25 -1.94 0.88
C GLY A 51 -13.12 -2.53 1.72
N GLU A 52 -13.34 -2.75 3.03
CA GLU A 52 -12.34 -3.35 3.92
C GLU A 52 -12.12 -4.84 3.61
N GLU A 53 -13.19 -5.60 3.38
CA GLU A 53 -13.13 -7.02 3.03
C GLU A 53 -12.42 -7.25 1.69
N GLU A 54 -12.74 -6.41 0.70
CA GLU A 54 -12.07 -6.45 -0.60
C GLU A 54 -10.59 -6.06 -0.47
N LEU A 55 -10.27 -5.07 0.37
CA LEU A 55 -8.88 -4.70 0.61
C LEU A 55 -8.09 -5.84 1.28
N HIS A 56 -8.69 -6.54 2.24
CA HIS A 56 -8.09 -7.75 2.82
C HIS A 56 -7.84 -8.81 1.75
N SER A 57 -8.79 -9.04 0.85
CA SER A 57 -8.68 -10.01 -0.24
C SER A 57 -7.58 -9.66 -1.24
N ALA A 58 -7.44 -8.37 -1.57
CA ALA A 58 -6.36 -7.86 -2.41
C ALA A 58 -4.98 -8.14 -1.81
N ILE A 59 -4.78 -7.81 -0.52
CA ILE A 59 -3.48 -8.02 0.15
C ILE A 59 -3.15 -9.52 0.22
N ARG A 60 -4.14 -10.38 0.51
CA ARG A 60 -3.95 -11.84 0.56
C ARG A 60 -3.54 -12.41 -0.79
N ALA A 61 -4.19 -11.98 -1.88
CA ALA A 61 -3.84 -12.43 -3.23
C ALA A 61 -2.40 -12.04 -3.59
N GLU A 62 -1.97 -10.83 -3.22
CA GLU A 62 -0.59 -10.40 -3.46
C GLU A 62 0.42 -11.14 -2.58
N VAL A 63 0.13 -11.36 -1.29
CA VAL A 63 0.96 -12.18 -0.41
C VAL A 63 1.10 -13.59 -0.97
N GLN A 64 0.00 -14.21 -1.40
CA GLN A 64 0.04 -15.53 -2.04
C GLN A 64 0.91 -15.52 -3.30
N ARG A 65 0.84 -14.46 -4.12
CA ARG A 65 1.69 -14.29 -5.31
C ARG A 65 3.16 -14.28 -4.94
N TYR A 66 3.53 -13.52 -3.91
CA TYR A 66 4.91 -13.46 -3.44
C TYR A 66 5.40 -14.78 -2.86
N LEU A 67 4.60 -15.44 -2.02
CA LEU A 67 4.96 -16.73 -1.43
C LEU A 67 5.13 -17.84 -2.48
N ALA A 68 4.30 -17.84 -3.52
CA ALA A 68 4.31 -18.88 -4.55
C ALA A 68 5.40 -18.67 -5.62
N PHE A 69 5.68 -17.42 -6.00
CA PHE A 69 6.54 -17.11 -7.16
C PHE A 69 7.82 -16.34 -6.83
N GLY A 70 7.99 -15.89 -5.58
CA GLY A 70 9.29 -15.61 -4.98
C GLY A 70 10.22 -14.66 -5.72
N THR A 71 9.70 -13.65 -6.43
CA THR A 71 10.53 -12.55 -6.95
C THR A 71 10.68 -11.44 -5.92
N ALA A 72 11.80 -10.73 -5.97
CA ALA A 72 12.01 -9.58 -5.11
C ALA A 72 10.95 -8.49 -5.39
N VAL A 73 10.29 -8.00 -4.35
CA VAL A 73 9.16 -7.08 -4.44
C VAL A 73 9.63 -5.73 -4.95
N ARG A 74 8.90 -5.12 -5.88
CA ARG A 74 9.13 -3.70 -6.22
C ARG A 74 8.81 -2.84 -5.01
N PRO A 75 9.65 -1.87 -4.61
CA PRO A 75 9.46 -1.10 -3.37
C PRO A 75 8.12 -0.42 -3.28
N PHE A 76 7.69 0.14 -4.42
CA PHE A 76 6.40 0.80 -4.52
C PHE A 76 5.27 -0.12 -4.11
N LEU A 77 5.33 -1.40 -4.51
CA LEU A 77 4.35 -2.40 -4.10
C LEU A 77 4.51 -2.74 -2.62
N GLN A 78 5.74 -2.95 -2.13
CA GLN A 78 5.93 -3.30 -0.72
C GLN A 78 5.36 -2.24 0.23
N TYR A 79 5.75 -0.96 0.11
CA TYR A 79 5.26 0.06 1.05
C TYR A 79 3.77 0.31 0.89
N ARG A 80 3.25 0.19 -0.34
CA ARG A 80 1.82 0.25 -0.61
C ARG A 80 1.10 -0.82 0.20
N TYR A 81 1.45 -2.09 0.05
CA TYR A 81 0.79 -3.17 0.78
C TYR A 81 1.05 -3.12 2.28
N LEU A 82 2.19 -2.60 2.72
CA LEU A 82 2.44 -2.28 4.14
C LEU A 82 1.41 -1.27 4.66
N LEU A 83 1.25 -0.14 3.98
CA LEU A 83 0.29 0.88 4.37
C LEU A 83 -1.14 0.34 4.33
N LEU A 84 -1.49 -0.51 3.36
CA LEU A 84 -2.82 -1.12 3.29
C LEU A 84 -3.07 -2.08 4.47
N ALA A 85 -2.11 -2.96 4.80
CA ALA A 85 -2.20 -3.85 5.97
C ALA A 85 -2.28 -3.07 7.30
N LEU A 86 -1.51 -1.98 7.42
CA LEU A 86 -1.58 -1.11 8.59
C LEU A 86 -2.90 -0.33 8.66
N ALA A 87 -3.44 0.11 7.53
CA ALA A 87 -4.69 0.86 7.48
C ALA A 87 -5.90 0.03 7.96
N ILE A 88 -5.87 -1.28 7.76
CA ILE A 88 -6.88 -2.23 8.26
C ILE A 88 -6.55 -2.79 9.66
N GLY A 89 -5.46 -2.34 10.28
CA GLY A 89 -5.07 -2.76 11.63
C GLY A 89 -4.29 -4.08 11.72
N ASP A 90 -3.93 -4.70 10.59
CA ASP A 90 -3.25 -5.99 10.56
C ASP A 90 -1.72 -5.82 10.63
N VAL A 91 -1.22 -5.61 11.85
CA VAL A 91 0.21 -5.43 12.14
C VAL A 91 1.02 -6.70 11.85
N VAL A 92 0.42 -7.89 12.00
CA VAL A 92 1.09 -9.17 11.74
C VAL A 92 1.37 -9.29 10.24
N LEU A 93 0.36 -9.05 9.41
CA LEU A 93 0.50 -9.02 7.96
C LEU A 93 1.46 -7.94 7.49
N ALA A 94 1.45 -6.75 8.12
CA ALA A 94 2.42 -5.71 7.82
C ALA A 94 3.86 -6.17 8.11
N ARG A 95 4.10 -6.87 9.22
CA ARG A 95 5.43 -7.43 9.54
C ARG A 95 5.86 -8.48 8.53
N GLU A 96 4.94 -9.34 8.08
CA GLU A 96 5.18 -10.33 7.04
C GLU A 96 5.62 -9.68 5.73
N ILE A 97 4.86 -8.68 5.24
CA ILE A 97 5.16 -7.95 4.00
C ILE A 97 6.51 -7.22 4.08
N ALA A 98 6.83 -6.63 5.22
CA ALA A 98 8.10 -5.92 5.44
C ALA A 98 9.30 -6.87 5.42
N GLY A 99 9.10 -8.15 5.71
CA GLY A 99 10.12 -9.19 5.64
C GLY A 99 10.48 -9.62 4.22
N TYR A 100 9.67 -9.28 3.21
CA TYR A 100 9.94 -9.72 1.84
C TYR A 100 11.20 -9.08 1.22
N PRO A 101 12.01 -9.86 0.48
CA PRO A 101 13.13 -9.32 -0.29
C PRO A 101 12.65 -8.25 -1.28
N ILE A 102 13.36 -7.13 -1.37
CA ILE A 102 12.99 -6.01 -2.23
C ILE A 102 13.93 -5.96 -3.44
N ASP A 103 13.37 -5.81 -4.66
CA ASP A 103 14.17 -5.53 -5.86
C ASP A 103 14.69 -4.10 -5.77
N ARG A 104 16.02 -3.95 -5.72
CA ARG A 104 16.71 -2.68 -5.53
C ARG A 104 16.84 -1.82 -6.78
N LYS A 105 16.40 -2.32 -7.94
CA LYS A 105 16.49 -1.61 -9.20
C LYS A 105 15.46 -0.47 -9.26
N ASN A 106 15.90 0.71 -9.66
CA ASN A 106 15.07 1.90 -9.91
C ASN A 106 14.26 2.43 -8.69
N TRP A 107 14.83 2.38 -7.50
CA TRP A 107 14.19 2.91 -6.29
C TRP A 107 13.91 4.41 -6.39
N SER A 108 12.65 4.79 -6.19
CA SER A 108 12.33 6.15 -5.76
C SER A 108 12.90 6.36 -4.36
N ARG A 109 13.69 7.41 -4.19
CA ARG A 109 14.28 7.76 -2.88
C ARG A 109 13.20 7.96 -1.81
N PHE A 110 12.05 8.50 -2.20
CA PHE A 110 10.93 8.70 -1.28
C PHE A 110 10.25 7.38 -0.87
N ASP A 111 9.96 6.48 -1.81
CA ASP A 111 9.35 5.18 -1.47
C ASP A 111 10.24 4.40 -0.50
N SER A 112 11.55 4.44 -0.74
CA SER A 112 12.56 3.82 0.10
C SER A 112 12.60 4.42 1.51
N ALA A 113 12.45 5.75 1.63
CA ALA A 113 12.43 6.46 2.90
C ALA A 113 11.18 6.12 3.73
N ILE A 114 10.03 5.91 3.08
CA ILE A 114 8.80 5.41 3.72
C ILE A 114 9.02 3.98 4.23
N THR A 115 9.43 3.06 3.35
CA THR A 115 9.67 1.65 3.73
C THR A 115 10.63 1.56 4.91
N PHE A 116 11.75 2.30 4.86
CA PHE A 116 12.74 2.32 5.92
C PHE A 116 12.14 2.75 7.27
N ARG A 117 11.39 3.85 7.30
CA ARG A 117 10.75 4.35 8.53
C ARG A 117 9.69 3.39 9.07
N ILE A 118 8.81 2.88 8.22
CA ILE A 118 7.79 1.90 8.64
C ILE A 118 8.45 0.65 9.23
N CYS A 119 9.47 0.12 8.57
CA CYS A 119 10.15 -1.08 9.06
C CYS A 119 10.89 -0.83 10.38
N ASN A 120 11.47 0.35 10.59
CA ASN A 120 12.06 0.72 11.88
C ASN A 120 11.02 0.74 12.99
N VAL A 121 9.84 1.32 12.76
CA VAL A 121 8.73 1.31 13.73
C VAL A 121 8.30 -0.12 14.05
N LEU A 122 8.24 -0.99 13.03
CA LEU A 122 7.89 -2.39 13.20
C LEU A 122 9.02 -3.24 13.83
N GLY A 123 10.20 -2.67 14.10
CA GLY A 123 11.35 -3.39 14.65
C GLY A 123 11.96 -4.40 13.67
N ILE A 124 11.81 -4.18 12.37
CA ILE A 124 12.30 -5.06 11.31
C ILE A 124 13.65 -4.55 10.83
N ALA A 125 14.69 -5.38 11.00
CA ALA A 125 16.04 -5.06 10.58
C ALA A 125 16.10 -4.90 9.06
N GLN A 126 16.13 -3.64 8.61
CA GLN A 126 16.40 -3.30 7.23
C GLN A 126 17.91 -3.46 6.98
N GLY A 127 18.30 -4.36 6.08
CA GLY A 127 19.69 -4.49 5.64
C GLY A 127 20.20 -3.31 4.78
N VAL A 128 19.64 -2.10 4.96
CA VAL A 128 19.86 -0.92 4.14
C VAL A 128 19.76 0.34 4.99
N LYS A 129 20.57 1.35 4.64
CA LYS A 129 20.52 2.69 5.24
C LYS A 129 19.50 3.56 4.49
N GLU A 130 18.89 4.50 5.21
CA GLU A 130 18.04 5.52 4.61
C GLU A 130 18.79 6.25 3.46
N PRO A 131 18.17 6.41 2.28
CA PRO A 131 18.78 7.16 1.20
C PRO A 131 18.94 8.63 1.59
N LYS A 132 20.14 9.19 1.36
CA LYS A 132 20.36 10.63 1.46
C LYS A 132 19.76 11.31 0.22
N ALA A 133 18.69 12.07 0.41
CA ALA A 133 17.94 12.72 -0.66
C ALA A 133 17.36 14.06 -0.21
N SER A 134 17.16 14.98 -1.15
CA SER A 134 16.24 16.10 -0.96
C SER A 134 14.81 15.64 -1.28
N TYR A 135 13.87 16.02 -0.43
CA TYR A 135 12.44 15.74 -0.59
C TYR A 135 11.68 17.05 -0.79
N THR A 136 10.57 16.99 -1.54
CA THR A 136 9.65 18.13 -1.67
C THR A 136 9.06 18.49 -0.30
N ALA A 137 8.54 19.71 -0.13
CA ALA A 137 7.92 20.15 1.13
C ALA A 137 6.76 19.22 1.56
N THR A 138 5.98 18.74 0.60
CA THR A 138 4.90 17.77 0.81
C THR A 138 5.42 16.43 1.30
N GLU A 139 6.46 15.89 0.65
CA GLU A 139 7.09 14.64 1.08
C GLU A 139 7.73 14.76 2.48
N GLN A 140 8.42 15.87 2.77
CA GLN A 140 8.99 16.12 4.11
C GLN A 140 7.92 16.16 5.20
N THR A 141 6.74 16.70 4.89
CA THR A 141 5.61 16.74 5.83
C THR A 141 5.16 15.34 6.21
N PHE A 142 5.02 14.44 5.24
CA PHE A 142 4.70 13.03 5.53
C PHE A 142 5.82 12.30 6.27
N LEU A 143 7.08 12.52 5.90
CA LEU A 143 8.22 11.91 6.59
C LEU A 143 8.31 12.37 8.05
N ARG A 144 8.01 13.64 8.35
CA ARG A 144 7.94 14.13 9.74
C ARG A 144 6.83 13.44 10.55
N ALA A 145 5.67 13.17 9.94
CA ALA A 145 4.61 12.42 10.60
C ALA A 145 5.06 10.99 10.95
N LEU A 146 5.78 10.32 10.04
CA LEU A 146 6.39 9.01 10.33
C LEU A 146 7.48 9.10 11.42
N ASP A 147 8.30 10.15 11.42
CA ASP A 147 9.32 10.36 12.45
C ASP A 147 8.70 10.59 13.83
N ALA A 148 7.57 11.31 13.91
CA ALA A 148 6.81 11.49 15.14
C ALA A 148 6.27 10.15 15.66
N VAL A 149 5.69 9.33 14.78
CA VAL A 149 5.26 7.96 15.11
C VAL A 149 6.41 7.13 15.66
N ALA A 150 7.59 7.16 15.01
CA ALA A 150 8.77 6.42 15.47
C ALA A 150 9.30 6.87 16.83
N LYS A 151 9.00 8.09 17.27
CA LYS A 151 9.36 8.63 18.59
C LYS A 151 8.26 8.46 19.64
N GLY A 152 7.13 7.86 19.29
CA GLY A 152 5.94 7.78 20.15
C GLY A 152 5.22 9.13 20.33
N GLU A 153 5.54 10.13 19.50
CA GLU A 153 4.93 11.45 19.52
C GLU A 153 3.57 11.45 18.78
N ALA A 154 2.77 12.48 19.01
CA ALA A 154 1.58 12.71 18.19
C ALA A 154 2.00 13.26 16.81
N PHE A 155 1.29 12.87 15.76
CA PHE A 155 1.46 13.44 14.42
C PHE A 155 0.24 14.28 14.04
N GLU A 156 0.46 15.31 13.23
CA GLU A 156 -0.60 16.18 12.73
C GLU A 156 -1.39 15.47 11.62
N VAL A 157 -2.67 15.20 11.86
CA VAL A 157 -3.54 14.48 10.90
C VAL A 157 -3.76 15.30 9.63
N ASP A 158 -3.90 16.62 9.78
CA ASP A 158 -4.13 17.52 8.65
C ASP A 158 -2.94 17.56 7.68
N ASP A 159 -1.72 17.38 8.20
CA ASP A 159 -0.50 17.28 7.41
C ASP A 159 -0.47 16.01 6.55
N VAL A 160 -0.85 14.87 7.12
CA VAL A 160 -0.96 13.58 6.40
C VAL A 160 -2.06 13.65 5.35
N HIS A 161 -3.21 14.25 5.72
CA HIS A 161 -4.33 14.44 4.81
C HIS A 161 -3.99 15.41 3.66
N GLY A 162 -3.23 16.47 3.94
CA GLY A 162 -2.70 17.42 2.96
C GLY A 162 -1.74 16.74 1.98
N PHE A 163 -0.85 15.88 2.48
CA PHE A 163 0.03 15.03 1.66
C PHE A 163 -0.78 14.14 0.71
N TRP A 164 -1.78 13.43 1.23
CA TRP A 164 -2.66 12.58 0.42
C TRP A 164 -3.34 13.38 -0.69
N LYS A 165 -3.99 14.50 -0.35
CA LYS A 165 -4.66 15.37 -1.33
C LYS A 165 -3.72 15.84 -2.45
N ALA A 166 -2.47 16.18 -2.12
CA ALA A 166 -1.48 16.67 -3.08
C ALA A 166 -1.00 15.59 -4.05
N LEU A 167 -0.92 14.33 -3.61
CA LEU A 167 -0.32 13.24 -4.39
C LEU A 167 -1.33 12.24 -4.98
N ARG A 168 -2.57 12.18 -4.48
CA ARG A 168 -3.55 11.14 -4.85
C ARG A 168 -3.77 10.99 -6.36
N LYS A 169 -3.72 12.07 -7.15
CA LYS A 169 -3.84 12.05 -8.61
C LYS A 169 -2.51 12.04 -9.37
N LYS A 170 -1.40 12.41 -8.72
CA LYS A 170 -0.09 12.55 -9.38
C LYS A 170 0.75 11.28 -9.28
N ARG A 171 0.66 10.60 -8.14
CA ARG A 171 1.48 9.44 -7.79
C ARG A 171 0.64 8.17 -7.67
N TYR A 172 -0.60 8.33 -7.25
CA TYR A 172 -1.48 7.23 -6.86
C TYR A 172 -2.67 7.08 -7.79
N GLU A 173 -2.60 7.67 -8.99
CA GLU A 173 -3.62 7.52 -10.02
C GLU A 173 -3.87 6.04 -10.29
N LEU A 174 -5.13 5.65 -10.45
CA LEU A 174 -5.56 4.27 -10.68
C LEU A 174 -5.23 3.30 -9.53
N THR A 175 -5.02 3.81 -8.32
CA THR A 175 -4.85 2.99 -7.12
C THR A 175 -5.90 3.36 -6.08
N ILE A 176 -6.08 2.50 -5.07
CA ILE A 176 -6.99 2.77 -3.96
C ILE A 176 -6.67 4.06 -3.20
N PHE A 177 -5.39 4.47 -3.17
CA PHE A 177 -4.97 5.73 -2.57
C PHE A 177 -5.43 6.96 -3.37
N GLU A 178 -5.89 6.84 -4.61
CA GLU A 178 -6.54 7.94 -5.32
C GLU A 178 -7.85 8.34 -4.62
N HIS A 179 -8.59 7.35 -4.13
CA HIS A 179 -9.98 7.49 -3.68
C HIS A 179 -10.09 7.61 -2.16
N LYS A 180 -9.15 7.04 -1.40
CA LYS A 180 -9.21 6.99 0.06
C LYS A 180 -7.86 7.35 0.69
N ASP A 181 -7.92 8.20 1.72
CA ASP A 181 -6.79 8.42 2.61
C ASP A 181 -6.60 7.20 3.52
N LEU A 182 -5.69 6.33 3.11
CA LEU A 182 -5.26 5.16 3.88
C LEU A 182 -3.95 5.41 4.64
N PHE A 183 -3.32 6.58 4.45
CA PHE A 183 -2.10 6.96 5.16
C PHE A 183 -2.42 7.30 6.62
N THR A 184 -3.48 8.10 6.84
CA THR A 184 -3.92 8.48 8.19
C THR A 184 -4.23 7.26 9.08
N PRO A 185 -5.09 6.30 8.68
CA PRO A 185 -5.33 5.11 9.50
C PRO A 185 -4.08 4.25 9.67
N ALA A 186 -3.23 4.11 8.64
CA ALA A 186 -1.97 3.36 8.76
C ALA A 186 -1.02 3.95 9.82
N LEU A 187 -0.86 5.27 9.86
CA LEU A 187 -0.02 5.95 10.87
C LEU A 187 -0.62 5.84 12.28
N LYS A 188 -1.95 5.86 12.41
CA LYS A 188 -2.61 5.62 13.70
C LYS A 188 -2.34 4.21 14.22
N THR A 189 -2.44 3.20 13.35
CA THR A 189 -2.09 1.82 13.68
C THR A 189 -0.62 1.70 14.05
N LEU A 190 0.29 2.25 13.25
CA LEU A 190 1.73 2.21 13.55
C LEU A 190 2.10 2.82 14.90
N ARG A 191 1.45 3.91 15.30
CA ARG A 191 1.66 4.54 16.61
C ARG A 191 1.21 3.67 17.78
N ALA A 192 0.29 2.74 17.54
CA ALA A 192 -0.22 1.83 18.55
C ALA A 192 0.61 0.53 18.69
N VAL A 193 1.61 0.33 17.82
CA VAL A 193 2.59 -0.78 17.89
C VAL A 193 3.67 -0.45 18.91
#